data_AF-A0A2E7J9F9-F1
#
_entry.id   AF-A0A2E7J9F9-F1
#
_cell.length_a   1.000
_cell.length_b   1.000
_cell.length_c   1.000
_cell.angle_alpha   90.00
_cell.angle_beta   90.00
_cell.angle_gamma   90.00
#
_symmetry.space_group_name_H-M   'P 1'
#
loop_
_entity.id
_entity.type
_entity.pdbx_description
1 polymer ?
#
loop_
_entity_poly.entity_id
_entity_poly.type
_entity_poly.pdbx_seq_one_letter_code
_entity_poly.pdbx_strand_id
1 'polypeptide(L)'
;MIPFQKLNKRDPIEKVIIVSLDLALYQVNVLLDGQELLVSDKKGKPLRARNTLEIEALFEGYNVKDMVLRHESAYDEMVNQPTRQGSNRMEVPLGRNGLGYAANDSE
;
A
#
# COMPACT_ATOMS: atom_id res chain seq x y z
N MET A 1 -5.27 -8.05 -10.57
CA MET A 1 -5.78 -6.69 -10.25
C MET A 1 -7.20 -6.84 -9.73
N ILE A 2 -7.60 -6.06 -8.71
CA ILE A 2 -8.92 -6.10 -8.08
C ILE A 2 -9.49 -4.67 -7.95
N PRO A 3 -10.73 -4.39 -8.38
CA PRO A 3 -11.36 -3.09 -8.13
C PRO A 3 -11.56 -2.86 -6.63
N PHE A 4 -11.25 -1.65 -6.15
CA PHE A 4 -11.43 -1.29 -4.74
C PHE A 4 -12.86 -1.55 -4.24
N GLN A 5 -13.87 -1.34 -5.09
CA GLN A 5 -15.28 -1.55 -4.75
C GLN A 5 -15.65 -3.04 -4.56
N LYS A 6 -14.78 -3.96 -4.95
CA LYS A 6 -14.96 -5.41 -4.73
C LYS A 6 -14.41 -5.86 -3.38
N LEU A 7 -13.65 -5.01 -2.69
CA LEU A 7 -13.20 -5.30 -1.32
C LEU A 7 -14.39 -5.10 -0.37
N ASN A 8 -14.61 -6.07 0.50
CA ASN A 8 -15.62 -6.00 1.55
C ASN A 8 -14.96 -5.58 2.86
N LYS A 9 -15.62 -4.71 3.63
CA LYS A 9 -15.11 -4.25 4.93
C LYS A 9 -14.98 -5.37 5.97
N ARG A 10 -15.83 -6.39 5.89
CA ARG A 10 -15.88 -7.49 6.87
C ARG A 10 -14.90 -8.61 6.56
N ASP A 11 -14.60 -8.81 5.28
CA ASP A 11 -13.69 -9.86 4.85
C ASP A 11 -12.26 -9.50 5.27
N PRO A 12 -11.48 -10.46 5.80
CA PRO A 12 -10.13 -10.18 6.27
C PRO A 12 -9.21 -9.84 5.09
N ILE A 13 -8.53 -8.70 5.20
CA ILE A 13 -7.44 -8.31 4.30
C ILE A 13 -6.12 -8.61 5.04
N GLU A 14 -5.33 -9.54 4.52
CA GLU A 14 -4.09 -9.96 5.19
C GLU A 14 -3.09 -8.82 5.29
N LYS A 15 -2.93 -8.05 4.21
CA LYS A 15 -2.03 -6.90 4.19
C LYS A 15 -2.47 -5.87 3.17
N VAL A 16 -2.47 -4.60 3.54
CA VAL A 16 -2.48 -3.47 2.60
C VAL A 16 -1.03 -3.02 2.38
N ILE A 17 -0.60 -2.99 1.13
CA ILE A 17 0.76 -2.66 0.73
C ILE A 17 0.72 -1.36 -0.06
N ILE A 18 1.24 -0.30 0.55
CA ILE A 18 1.41 1.00 -0.09
C ILE A 18 2.77 1.01 -0.77
N VAL A 19 2.80 0.89 -2.09
CA VAL A 19 4.04 0.93 -2.88
C VAL A 19 4.42 2.39 -3.14
N SER A 20 5.57 2.82 -2.65
CA SER A 20 6.16 4.12 -2.99
C SER A 20 6.76 4.05 -4.39
N LEU A 21 6.30 4.95 -5.28
CA LEU A 21 6.79 5.03 -6.66
C LEU A 21 7.76 6.21 -6.81
N ASP A 22 7.26 7.41 -7.09
CA ASP A 22 8.07 8.60 -7.33
C ASP A 22 7.29 9.88 -6.99
N LEU A 23 7.97 10.96 -6.58
CA LEU A 23 7.38 12.27 -6.25
C LEU A 23 6.12 12.20 -5.38
N ALA A 24 6.22 11.49 -4.25
CA ALA A 24 5.11 11.23 -3.32
C ALA A 24 3.91 10.53 -3.99
N LEU A 25 4.12 9.80 -5.08
CA LEU A 25 3.11 8.92 -5.66
C LEU A 25 3.13 7.56 -4.99
N TYR A 26 1.98 7.21 -4.42
CA TYR A 26 1.77 5.93 -3.78
C TYR A 26 0.76 5.12 -4.58
N GLN A 27 0.98 3.81 -4.70
CA GLN A 27 0.07 2.85 -5.35
C GLN A 27 -0.29 1.75 -4.37
N VAL A 28 -1.51 1.22 -4.47
CA VAL A 28 -2.02 0.24 -3.50
C VAL A 28 -2.05 -1.18 -4.08
N ASN A 29 -1.45 -2.11 -3.37
CA ASN A 29 -1.68 -3.55 -3.52
C ASN A 29 -2.33 -4.10 -2.24
N VAL A 30 -3.03 -5.22 -2.35
CA VAL A 30 -3.55 -5.97 -1.21
C VAL A 30 -3.09 -7.42 -1.28
N LEU A 31 -2.83 -8.03 -0.13
CA LEU A 31 -2.61 -9.46 0.01
C LEU A 31 -3.91 -10.11 0.47
N LEU A 32 -4.46 -10.99 -0.36
CA LEU A 32 -5.67 -11.76 -0.10
C LEU A 32 -5.40 -13.23 -0.43
N ASP A 33 -5.67 -14.14 0.49
CA ASP A 33 -5.45 -15.59 0.33
C ASP A 33 -4.01 -15.91 -0.16
N GLY A 34 -3.01 -15.23 0.41
CA GLY A 34 -1.61 -15.34 0.01
C GLY A 34 -1.26 -14.77 -1.37
N GLN A 35 -2.20 -14.16 -2.09
CA GLN A 35 -1.96 -13.54 -3.40
C GLN A 35 -1.92 -12.02 -3.33
N GLU A 36 -0.82 -11.44 -3.83
CA GLU A 36 -0.70 -9.98 -3.96
C GLU A 36 -1.43 -9.49 -5.23
N LEU A 37 -2.39 -8.59 -5.04
CA LEU A 37 -3.24 -8.04 -6.08
C LEU A 37 -3.16 -6.52 -6.12
N LEU A 38 -2.83 -5.97 -7.29
CA LEU A 38 -2.93 -4.53 -7.55
C LEU A 38 -4.38 -4.07 -7.41
N VAL A 39 -4.62 -3.01 -6.63
CA VAL A 39 -5.95 -2.41 -6.46
C VAL A 39 -6.20 -1.39 -7.58
N SER A 40 -7.41 -1.37 -8.12
CA SER A 40 -7.83 -0.38 -9.12
C SER A 40 -8.97 0.52 -8.65
N ASP A 41 -9.04 1.73 -9.21
CA ASP A 41 -10.16 2.65 -9.07
C ASP A 41 -11.39 2.19 -9.88
N LYS A 42 -12.47 2.98 -9.83
CA LYS A 42 -13.72 2.72 -10.57
C LYS A 42 -13.55 2.70 -12.10
N LYS A 43 -12.46 3.29 -12.61
CA LYS A 43 -12.14 3.40 -14.03
C LYS A 43 -11.16 2.30 -14.48
N GLY A 44 -10.83 1.36 -13.59
CA GLY A 44 -9.87 0.27 -13.86
C GLY A 44 -8.41 0.73 -13.87
N LYS A 45 -8.10 1.95 -13.42
CA LYS A 45 -6.73 2.43 -13.29
C LYS A 45 -6.16 2.04 -11.94
N PRO A 46 -4.83 1.87 -11.79
CA PRO A 46 -4.21 1.62 -10.49
C PRO A 46 -4.65 2.65 -9.45
N LEU A 47 -5.09 2.19 -8.28
CA LEU A 47 -5.46 3.06 -7.17
C LEU A 47 -4.19 3.74 -6.65
N ARG A 48 -4.20 5.07 -6.67
CA ARG A 48 -3.04 5.91 -6.35
C ARG A 48 -3.43 7.09 -5.47
N ALA A 49 -2.50 7.53 -4.64
CA ALA A 49 -2.64 8.66 -3.74
C ALA A 49 -1.37 9.53 -3.74
N ARG A 50 -1.45 10.75 -3.19
CA ARG A 50 -0.31 11.67 -3.06
C ARG A 50 0.35 11.65 -1.68
N ASN A 51 -0.24 10.94 -0.74
CA ASN A 51 0.29 10.69 0.60
C ASN A 51 -0.26 9.36 1.10
N THR A 52 0.33 8.82 2.18
CA THR A 52 -0.12 7.56 2.78
C THR A 52 -1.41 7.73 3.56
N LEU A 53 -1.68 8.91 4.13
CA LEU A 53 -2.87 9.19 4.93
C LEU A 53 -4.17 9.03 4.13
N GLU A 54 -4.20 9.46 2.87
CA GLU A 54 -5.31 9.23 1.95
C GLU A 54 -5.63 7.74 1.79
N ILE A 55 -4.59 6.88 1.76
CA ILE A 55 -4.77 5.42 1.68
C ILE A 55 -5.22 4.86 3.02
N GLU A 56 -4.63 5.31 4.14
CA GLU A 56 -5.05 4.91 5.49
C GLU A 56 -6.55 5.20 5.72
N ALA A 57 -7.00 6.40 5.34
CA ALA A 57 -8.41 6.78 5.41
C ALA A 57 -9.32 5.94 4.50
N LEU A 58 -8.86 5.56 3.28
CA LEU A 58 -9.65 4.71 2.38
C LEU A 58 -9.93 3.33 3.00
N PHE A 59 -8.98 2.77 3.74
CA PHE A 59 -9.12 1.47 4.40
C PHE A 59 -9.69 1.57 5.82
N GLU A 60 -10.14 2.75 6.25
CA GLU A 60 -10.78 2.91 7.56
C GLU A 60 -12.06 2.07 7.68
N GLY A 61 -12.13 1.30 8.78
CA GLY A 61 -13.22 0.36 9.05
C GLY A 61 -13.18 -0.92 8.20
N TYR A 62 -12.14 -1.15 7.40
CA TYR A 62 -11.87 -2.48 6.83
C TYR A 62 -11.13 -3.35 7.84
N ASN A 63 -11.37 -4.66 7.78
CA ASN A 63 -10.66 -5.66 8.56
C ASN A 63 -9.25 -5.93 8.00
N VAL A 64 -8.36 -4.94 8.11
CA VAL A 64 -6.96 -5.03 7.66
C VAL A 64 -6.08 -5.51 8.81
N LYS A 65 -5.36 -6.62 8.62
CA LYS A 65 -4.45 -7.15 9.65
C LYS A 65 -3.16 -6.34 9.74
N ASP A 66 -2.54 -6.05 8.59
CA ASP A 66 -1.30 -5.28 8.50
C ASP A 66 -1.41 -4.21 7.39
N MET A 67 -0.81 -3.04 7.62
CA MET A 67 -0.59 -2.04 6.58
C MET A 67 0.88 -1.64 6.56
N VAL A 68 1.49 -1.59 5.37
CA VAL A 68 2.91 -1.29 5.22
C VAL A 68 3.16 -0.31 4.07
N LEU A 69 4.16 0.55 4.23
CA LEU A 69 4.82 1.26 3.14
C LEU A 69 5.93 0.36 2.59
N ARG A 70 5.89 0.05 1.29
CA ARG A 70 6.89 -0.75 0.60
C ARG A 70 7.73 0.13 -0.33
N HIS A 71 9.04 -0.02 -0.24
CA HIS A 71 10.01 0.56 -1.17
C HIS A 71 10.86 -0.54 -1.79
N GLU A 72 11.11 -0.44 -3.09
CA GLU A 72 12.03 -1.30 -3.85
C GLU A 72 12.79 -0.39 -4.82
N SER A 73 14.12 -0.47 -4.81
CA SER A 73 14.97 0.42 -5.60
C SER A 73 15.70 -0.36 -6.69
N ALA A 74 16.01 0.30 -7.80
CA ALA A 74 16.91 -0.25 -8.83
C ALA A 74 18.38 0.10 -8.55
N TYR A 75 18.75 0.31 -7.27
CA TYR A 75 20.06 0.84 -6.90
C TYR A 75 21.19 -0.10 -7.34
N ASP A 76 21.01 -1.40 -7.09
CA ASP A 76 22.02 -2.41 -7.37
C ASP A 76 22.36 -2.42 -8.87
N GLU A 77 21.35 -2.30 -9.75
CA GLU A 77 21.52 -2.19 -11.20
C GLU A 77 22.20 -0.87 -11.60
N MET A 78 21.86 0.24 -10.94
CA MET A 78 22.39 1.57 -11.25
C MET A 78 23.88 1.73 -10.89
N VAL A 79 24.39 0.99 -9.90
CA VAL A 79 25.82 0.98 -9.53
C VAL A 79 26.60 -0.20 -10.13
N ASN A 80 26.00 -0.93 -11.07
CA ASN A 80 26.58 -2.11 -11.71
C ASN A 80 27.02 -3.19 -10.70
N GLN A 81 26.28 -3.32 -9.59
CA GLN A 81 26.49 -4.43 -8.67
C GLN A 81 26.03 -5.75 -9.32
N PRO A 82 26.65 -6.89 -8.94
CA PRO A 82 26.16 -8.20 -9.34
C PRO A 82 24.69 -8.39 -8.93
N THR A 83 23.94 -9.14 -9.73
CA THR A 83 22.53 -9.45 -9.43
C THR A 83 22.41 -10.06 -8.04
N ARG A 84 21.63 -9.38 -7.19
CA ARG A 84 21.33 -9.82 -5.83
C ARG A 84 20.56 -11.15 -5.85
N GLN A 85 20.89 -12.08 -4.95
CA GLN A 85 20.16 -13.36 -4.81
C GLN A 85 18.77 -13.22 -4.16
N GLY A 86 18.43 -12.04 -3.64
CA GLY A 86 17.15 -11.75 -2.98
C GLY A 86 16.64 -10.36 -3.35
N SER A 87 15.45 -9.99 -2.87
CA SER A 87 14.91 -8.65 -3.10
C SER A 87 15.53 -7.64 -2.12
N ASN A 88 15.65 -6.37 -2.54
CA ASN A 88 16.00 -5.23 -1.67
C ASN A 88 14.75 -4.53 -1.11
N ARG A 89 13.57 -5.15 -1.23
CA ARG A 89 12.30 -4.68 -0.68
C ARG A 89 12.44 -4.37 0.81
N MET A 90 11.99 -3.17 1.17
CA MET A 90 11.81 -2.73 2.54
C MET A 90 10.32 -2.50 2.79
N GLU A 91 9.78 -3.07 3.86
CA GLU A 91 8.44 -2.80 4.35
C GLU A 91 8.51 -2.07 5.70
N VAL A 92 7.84 -0.92 5.79
CA VAL A 92 7.71 -0.12 7.01
C VAL A 92 6.26 -0.20 7.48
N PRO A 93 5.97 -0.73 8.68
CA PRO A 93 4.60 -0.78 9.20
C PRO A 93 3.97 0.62 9.34
N LEU A 94 2.71 0.73 8.97
CA LEU A 94 1.87 1.93 9.10
C LEU A 94 0.68 1.67 10.03
N GLY A 95 -0.01 2.75 10.46
CA GLY A 95 -1.27 2.64 11.20
C GLY A 95 -1.18 2.34 12.70
N ARG A 96 0.00 2.01 13.25
CA ARG A 96 0.20 1.86 14.71
C ARG A 96 0.50 3.17 15.44
N ASN A 97 0.35 4.30 14.76
CA ASN A 97 0.87 5.59 15.23
C ASN A 97 -0.23 6.51 15.77
N GLY A 98 -1.52 6.12 15.69
CA GLY A 98 -2.65 6.92 16.15
C GLY A 98 -2.95 8.19 15.33
N LEU A 99 -2.21 8.44 14.25
CA LEU A 99 -2.29 9.68 13.46
C LEU A 99 -3.55 9.80 12.58
N GLY A 100 -4.21 8.68 12.25
CA GLY A 100 -5.45 8.69 11.47
C GLY A 100 -6.61 9.40 12.20
N TYR A 101 -6.55 9.51 13.52
CA TYR A 101 -7.57 10.21 14.33
C TYR A 101 -7.53 11.73 14.14
N ALA A 102 -6.32 12.30 14.01
CA ALA A 102 -6.13 13.75 13.99
C ALA A 102 -6.59 14.44 12.69
N ALA A 103 -6.73 13.68 11.59
CA ALA A 103 -7.13 14.25 10.29
C ALA A 103 -8.64 14.55 10.21
N ASN A 104 -9.47 13.91 11.05
CA ASN A 104 -10.93 14.06 11.03
C ASN A 104 -11.46 15.04 12.09
N ASP A 105 -10.61 15.52 13.02
CA ASP A 105 -10.99 16.44 14.10
C ASP A 105 -10.71 17.93 13.77
N SER A 106 -10.37 18.22 12.52
CA SER A 106 -10.23 19.60 12.03
C SER A 106 -11.54 20.03 11.34
N GLU A 107 -12.60 20.20 12.15
CA GLU A 107 -13.79 21.00 11.78
C GLU A 107 -13.46 22.50 11.74
#